data_AF-A0A842YA54-F1
#
_entry.id   AF-A0A842YA54-F1
#
_cell.length_a   1.000
_cell.length_b   1.000
_cell.length_c   1.000
_cell.angle_alpha   90.00
_cell.angle_beta   90.00
_cell.angle_gamma   90.00
#
_symmetry.space_group_name_H-M   'P 1'
#
loop_
_entity.id
_entity.type
_entity.pdbx_description
1 polymer ?
#
loop_
_entity_poly.entity_id
_entity_poly.type
_entity_poly.pdbx_seq_one_letter_code
_entity_poly.pdbx_strand_id
1 'polypeptide(L)'
;MNRNVVFVVLLIFVLSGISTDVPDTNVTISFERPQYVLSQTEMPIYELITPDVNATYAQSLAYSIFDIRDIVAEENESIFYVNRGTESFEIDKKDGSLWYADYSKLWNVSLGIVDYTAAFAKRDADLWLSEKGIFPSEASYVSTGLTNATTYNPDADRFNSKILQYNVNYEFMIGDLPITGDAAQITVMYGESGAIAGFDWKWREPKAEPYATAALIEYESILEVHGISPSDVVNHRLVYTIDDDADNNKLLYPVWE
;
A
#
# COMPACT_ATOMS: atom_id res chain seq x y z
N MET A 1 22.74 10.25 -14.99
CA MET A 1 22.10 9.37 -13.98
C MET A 1 20.75 10.00 -13.69
N ASN A 2 19.71 9.54 -14.39
CA ASN A 2 18.38 10.13 -14.29
C ASN A 2 17.78 9.72 -12.95
N ARG A 3 17.57 10.70 -12.07
CA ARG A 3 16.72 10.54 -10.88
C ARG A 3 15.29 10.52 -11.38
N ASN A 4 14.66 9.36 -11.36
CA ASN A 4 13.21 9.27 -11.46
C ASN A 4 12.64 9.91 -10.19
N VAL A 5 11.98 11.05 -10.35
CA VAL A 5 11.17 11.67 -9.31
C VAL A 5 9.74 11.29 -9.66
N VAL A 6 9.10 10.51 -8.79
CA VAL A 6 7.66 10.24 -8.87
C VAL A 6 6.96 11.41 -8.17
N PHE A 7 6.11 12.13 -8.90
CA PHE A 7 5.21 13.12 -8.33
C PHE A 7 3.87 12.44 -8.09
N VAL A 8 3.47 12.30 -6.83
CA VAL A 8 2.11 11.92 -6.46
C VAL A 8 1.35 13.22 -6.19
N VAL A 9 0.28 13.47 -6.94
CA VAL A 9 -0.60 14.63 -6.74
C VAL A 9 -1.96 14.10 -6.30
N LEU A 10 -2.28 14.26 -5.01
CA LEU A 10 -3.57 13.91 -4.43
C LEU A 10 -4.49 15.16 -4.44
N LEU A 11 -5.69 15.08 -5.01
CA LEU A 11 -6.65 16.19 -5.03
C LEU A 11 -8.07 15.68 -4.87
N ILE A 12 -8.71 16.06 -3.77
CA ILE A 12 -10.07 15.68 -3.39
C ILE A 12 -10.99 16.89 -3.54
N PHE A 13 -12.07 16.74 -4.30
CA PHE A 13 -13.20 17.67 -4.27
C PHE A 13 -14.49 16.92 -3.92
N VAL A 14 -14.81 16.89 -2.62
CA VAL A 14 -16.16 16.52 -2.17
C VAL A 14 -17.01 17.79 -2.11
N LEU A 15 -17.85 17.99 -3.12
CA LEU A 15 -18.88 19.04 -3.09
C LEU A 15 -20.12 18.52 -2.34
N SER A 16 -20.07 18.52 -1.01
CA SER A 16 -21.28 18.40 -0.18
C SER A 16 -21.85 19.79 0.10
N GLY A 17 -23.00 20.10 -0.52
CA GLY A 17 -23.69 21.36 -0.30
C GLY A 17 -24.35 21.43 1.08
N ILE A 18 -23.78 22.23 1.97
CA ILE A 18 -24.49 22.75 3.15
C ILE A 18 -24.18 24.24 3.26
N SER A 19 -25.21 25.05 3.03
CA SER A 19 -25.20 26.51 3.18
C SER A 19 -25.42 26.87 4.65
N THR A 20 -24.52 27.66 5.23
CA THR A 20 -24.84 28.65 6.28
C THR A 20 -23.84 29.81 6.22
N ASP A 21 -24.36 31.02 6.00
CA ASP A 21 -23.62 32.29 5.88
C ASP A 21 -22.85 32.69 7.15
N VAL A 22 -21.60 33.15 6.99
CA VAL A 22 -20.85 33.99 7.95
C VAL A 22 -20.03 35.03 7.17
N PRO A 23 -20.03 36.33 7.54
CA PRO A 23 -19.51 37.40 6.68
C PRO A 23 -18.01 37.71 6.82
N ASP A 24 -17.38 37.88 5.65
CA ASP A 24 -16.23 38.68 5.22
C ASP A 24 -15.19 39.21 6.24
N THR A 25 -14.03 38.55 6.24
CA THR A 25 -12.72 39.20 6.40
C THR A 25 -11.93 39.05 5.11
N ASN A 26 -11.97 40.09 4.27
CA ASN A 26 -11.32 40.14 2.96
C ASN A 26 -9.78 40.23 3.07
N VAL A 27 -9.14 39.07 3.12
CA VAL A 27 -7.88 38.83 2.40
C VAL A 27 -8.26 37.91 1.24
N THR A 28 -8.58 38.50 0.08
CA THR A 28 -8.88 37.73 -1.12
C THR A 28 -7.57 37.17 -1.67
N ILE A 29 -7.09 36.08 -1.08
CA ILE A 29 -6.23 35.15 -1.80
C ILE A 29 -7.18 34.50 -2.79
N SER A 30 -7.28 35.04 -4.01
CA SER A 30 -7.95 34.31 -5.08
C SER A 30 -7.04 33.12 -5.41
N PHE A 31 -7.23 32.03 -4.68
CA PHE A 31 -6.97 30.72 -5.26
C PHE A 31 -7.96 30.61 -6.43
N GLU A 32 -7.52 31.00 -7.63
CA GLU A 32 -8.18 30.56 -8.85
C GLU A 32 -8.15 29.03 -8.77
N ARG A 33 -9.31 28.43 -8.48
CA ARG A 33 -9.42 26.98 -8.53
C ARG A 33 -9.07 26.59 -9.97
N PRO A 34 -8.09 25.70 -10.17
CA PRO A 34 -7.80 25.25 -11.52
C PRO A 34 -9.09 24.72 -12.15
N GLN A 35 -9.43 25.24 -13.32
CA GLN A 35 -10.62 24.82 -14.04
C GLN A 35 -10.29 23.53 -14.78
N TYR A 36 -10.41 22.42 -14.08
CA TYR A 36 -10.29 21.10 -14.68
C TYR A 36 -11.42 20.84 -15.68
N VAL A 37 -11.11 20.19 -16.80
CA VAL A 37 -12.08 19.64 -17.73
C VAL A 37 -12.52 18.27 -17.22
N LEU A 38 -13.83 18.11 -17.06
CA LEU A 38 -14.44 16.86 -16.63
C LEU A 38 -14.82 16.02 -17.85
N SER A 39 -14.44 14.74 -17.81
CA SER A 39 -14.84 13.71 -18.75
C SER A 39 -16.35 13.47 -18.69
N GLN A 40 -16.92 12.95 -19.78
CA GLN A 40 -18.29 12.40 -19.80
C GLN A 40 -18.38 11.01 -19.14
N THR A 41 -17.24 10.40 -18.79
CA THR A 41 -17.20 9.10 -18.11
C THR A 41 -17.34 9.31 -16.61
N GLU A 42 -18.41 8.77 -16.05
CA GLU A 42 -18.57 8.64 -14.60
C GLU A 42 -17.98 7.33 -14.12
N MET A 43 -17.26 7.40 -13.00
CA MET A 43 -16.63 6.25 -12.36
C MET A 43 -17.17 6.09 -10.94
N PRO A 44 -17.34 4.85 -10.46
CA PRO A 44 -17.83 4.59 -9.12
C PRO A 44 -16.78 4.92 -8.06
N ILE A 45 -17.25 5.44 -6.92
CA ILE A 45 -16.52 5.61 -5.67
C ILE A 45 -17.12 4.62 -4.68
N TYR A 46 -16.28 3.81 -4.04
CA TYR A 46 -16.72 2.79 -3.10
C TYR A 46 -16.40 3.20 -1.68
N GLU A 47 -17.27 2.83 -0.74
CA GLU A 47 -16.95 2.90 0.68
C GLU A 47 -16.31 1.57 1.10
N LEU A 48 -15.19 1.64 1.81
CA LEU A 48 -14.44 0.51 2.32
C LEU A 48 -14.99 0.06 3.67
N ILE A 49 -15.06 -1.25 3.89
CA ILE A 49 -15.53 -1.83 5.15
C ILE A 49 -14.43 -1.73 6.20
N THR A 50 -14.66 -0.95 7.25
CA THR A 50 -13.77 -0.90 8.41
C THR A 50 -13.83 -2.22 9.20
N PRO A 51 -12.69 -2.89 9.44
CA PRO A 51 -12.68 -4.13 10.19
C PRO A 51 -12.90 -3.89 11.69
N ASP A 52 -13.51 -4.86 12.38
CA ASP A 52 -13.63 -4.84 13.84
C ASP A 52 -12.40 -5.53 14.48
N VAL A 53 -11.35 -4.73 14.69
CA VAL A 53 -10.11 -5.20 15.30
C VAL A 53 -10.13 -4.93 16.81
N ASN A 54 -9.88 -6.00 17.57
CA ASN A 54 -9.67 -5.96 19.01
C ASN A 54 -8.49 -6.87 19.42
N ALA A 55 -8.10 -6.82 20.69
CA ALA A 55 -6.95 -7.58 21.20
C ALA A 55 -7.06 -9.10 20.98
N THR A 56 -8.26 -9.69 21.13
CA THR A 56 -8.48 -11.13 20.91
C THR A 56 -8.33 -11.48 19.44
N TYR A 57 -8.83 -10.62 18.54
CA TYR A 57 -8.67 -10.77 17.11
C TYR A 57 -7.19 -10.73 16.71
N ALA A 58 -6.43 -9.73 17.19
CA ALA A 58 -5.01 -9.60 16.91
C ALA A 58 -4.20 -10.84 17.36
N GLN A 59 -4.45 -11.35 18.58
CA GLN A 59 -3.81 -12.57 19.08
C GLN A 59 -4.14 -13.80 18.24
N SER A 60 -5.42 -13.96 17.88
CA SER A 60 -5.88 -15.08 17.07
C SER A 60 -5.24 -15.07 15.69
N LEU A 61 -5.09 -13.88 15.10
CA LEU A 61 -4.48 -13.71 13.80
C LEU A 61 -2.98 -14.00 13.83
N ALA A 62 -2.24 -13.41 14.79
CA ALA A 62 -0.83 -13.70 15.02
C ALA A 62 -0.56 -15.20 15.24
N TYR A 63 -1.45 -15.88 15.98
CA TYR A 63 -1.39 -17.32 16.17
C TYR A 63 -1.63 -18.10 14.86
N SER A 64 -2.71 -17.78 14.14
CA SER A 64 -3.09 -18.54 12.94
C SER A 64 -2.09 -18.39 11.79
N ILE A 65 -1.51 -17.20 11.63
CA ILE A 65 -0.59 -16.89 10.53
C ILE A 65 0.84 -17.30 10.87
N PHE A 66 1.34 -16.94 12.06
CA PHE A 66 2.76 -17.05 12.43
C PHE A 66 3.04 -17.97 13.64
N ASP A 67 2.02 -18.66 14.18
CA ASP A 67 2.16 -19.53 15.36
C ASP A 67 2.71 -18.79 16.60
N ILE A 68 2.41 -17.49 16.73
CA ILE A 68 2.72 -16.69 17.92
C ILE A 68 1.67 -17.01 19.00
N ARG A 69 2.07 -17.78 20.01
CA ARG A 69 1.21 -18.28 21.10
C ARG A 69 1.48 -17.57 22.41
N ASP A 70 0.48 -17.54 23.28
CA ASP A 70 0.58 -17.15 24.69
C ASP A 70 1.11 -15.71 24.94
N ILE A 71 0.99 -14.84 23.94
CA ILE A 71 1.29 -13.41 24.04
C ILE A 71 -0.03 -12.63 24.01
N VAL A 72 -0.20 -11.70 24.95
CA VAL A 72 -1.35 -10.80 24.98
C VAL A 72 -1.06 -9.61 24.07
N ALA A 73 -2.05 -9.23 23.25
CA ALA A 73 -1.93 -8.04 22.41
C ALA A 73 -1.98 -6.76 23.25
N GLU A 74 -1.08 -5.83 22.96
CA GLU A 74 -1.04 -4.49 23.55
C GLU A 74 -1.51 -3.45 22.52
N GLU A 75 -2.37 -2.50 22.93
CA GLU A 75 -2.85 -1.44 22.04
C GLU A 75 -2.01 -0.17 22.24
N ASN A 76 -1.56 0.42 21.13
CA ASN A 76 -0.97 1.75 21.09
C ASN A 76 -1.41 2.49 19.81
N GLU A 77 -1.93 3.70 19.94
CA GLU A 77 -2.33 4.57 18.82
C GLU A 77 -3.26 3.91 17.77
N SER A 78 -4.16 3.03 18.20
CA SER A 78 -5.09 2.22 17.36
C SER A 78 -4.46 0.98 16.71
N ILE A 79 -3.20 0.66 17.01
CA ILE A 79 -2.53 -0.54 16.53
C ILE A 79 -2.43 -1.55 17.67
N PHE A 80 -2.76 -2.81 17.39
CA PHE A 80 -2.51 -3.93 18.31
C PHE A 80 -1.19 -4.62 17.96
N TYR A 81 -0.34 -4.78 18.96
CA TYR A 81 0.98 -5.39 18.87
C TYR A 81 1.00 -6.75 19.57
N VAL A 82 1.59 -7.77 18.93
CA VAL A 82 1.87 -9.09 19.51
C VAL A 82 3.34 -9.42 19.31
N ASN A 83 4.16 -9.16 20.32
CA ASN A 83 5.62 -9.26 20.24
C ASN A 83 6.16 -10.53 20.91
N ARG A 84 7.00 -11.29 20.21
CA ARG A 84 7.68 -12.49 20.74
C ARG A 84 9.17 -12.50 20.35
N GLY A 85 10.04 -12.11 21.29
CA GLY A 85 11.48 -12.11 21.03
C GLY A 85 11.86 -11.11 19.94
N THR A 86 12.26 -11.61 18.77
CA THR A 86 12.57 -10.79 17.58
C THR A 86 11.40 -10.64 16.62
N GLU A 87 10.26 -11.30 16.88
CA GLU A 87 9.06 -11.24 16.06
C GLU A 87 8.15 -10.11 16.56
N SER A 88 7.73 -9.23 15.64
CA SER A 88 6.66 -8.24 15.83
C SER A 88 5.51 -8.59 14.89
N PHE A 89 4.30 -8.61 15.41
CA PHE A 89 3.06 -8.66 14.64
C PHE A 89 2.20 -7.46 15.02
N GLU A 90 1.67 -6.76 14.03
CA GLU A 90 0.95 -5.51 14.19
C GLU A 90 -0.32 -5.56 13.35
N ILE A 91 -1.42 -5.03 13.89
CA ILE A 91 -2.65 -4.80 13.13
C ILE A 91 -3.28 -3.46 13.50
N ASP A 92 -3.50 -2.60 12.52
CA ASP A 92 -4.20 -1.32 12.71
C ASP A 92 -5.72 -1.53 12.75
N LYS A 93 -6.38 -0.94 13.74
CA LYS A 93 -7.83 -0.97 13.90
C LYS A 93 -8.57 -0.09 12.90
N LYS A 94 -7.92 0.93 12.34
CA LYS A 94 -8.53 1.88 11.38
C LYS A 94 -8.80 1.22 10.05
N ASP A 95 -7.87 0.39 9.58
CA ASP A 95 -7.95 -0.21 8.25
C ASP A 95 -7.66 -1.71 8.19
N GLY A 96 -7.25 -2.34 9.28
CA GLY A 96 -6.91 -3.77 9.32
C GLY A 96 -5.59 -4.11 8.65
N SER A 97 -4.77 -3.11 8.32
CA SER A 97 -3.43 -3.35 7.79
C SER A 97 -2.62 -4.18 8.77
N LEU A 98 -1.93 -5.18 8.22
CA LEU A 98 -1.12 -6.14 8.95
C LEU A 98 0.35 -5.91 8.61
N TRP A 99 1.17 -5.84 9.64
CA TRP A 99 2.60 -5.89 9.51
C TRP A 99 3.16 -7.02 10.36
N TYR A 100 4.12 -7.76 9.81
CA TYR A 100 4.91 -8.71 10.56
C TYR A 100 6.37 -8.60 10.18
N ALA A 101 7.24 -8.70 11.18
CA ALA A 101 8.68 -8.73 11.01
C ALA A 101 9.31 -9.70 12.01
N ASP A 102 10.20 -10.58 11.52
CA ASP A 102 11.17 -11.25 12.37
C ASP A 102 12.52 -10.56 12.22
N TYR A 103 12.87 -9.68 13.14
CA TYR A 103 14.10 -8.88 13.09
C TYR A 103 15.39 -9.70 13.22
N SER A 104 15.32 -10.99 13.58
CA SER A 104 16.48 -11.87 13.46
C SER A 104 16.81 -12.22 12.01
N LYS A 105 15.84 -12.04 11.10
CA LYS A 105 15.93 -12.33 9.65
C LYS A 105 15.82 -11.06 8.82
N LEU A 106 14.86 -10.20 9.13
CA LEU A 106 14.55 -8.99 8.38
C LEU A 106 15.74 -8.02 8.42
N TRP A 107 16.31 -7.73 7.25
CA TRP A 107 17.44 -6.82 7.05
C TRP A 107 18.72 -7.22 7.79
N ASN A 108 18.81 -8.48 8.23
CA ASN A 108 19.99 -8.96 8.95
C ASN A 108 21.18 -9.13 8.00
N VAL A 109 22.11 -8.18 8.06
CA VAL A 109 23.32 -8.15 7.24
C VAL A 109 24.32 -9.26 7.56
N SER A 110 24.12 -10.05 8.61
CA SER A 110 24.92 -11.26 8.85
C SER A 110 24.44 -12.46 8.01
N LEU A 111 23.18 -12.45 7.55
CA LEU A 111 22.59 -13.50 6.71
C LEU A 111 22.77 -13.22 5.21
N GLY A 112 22.45 -14.18 4.36
CA GLY A 112 22.40 -13.94 2.91
C GLY A 112 21.80 -15.10 2.13
N ILE A 113 21.05 -14.77 1.07
CA ILE A 113 20.47 -15.78 0.19
C ILE A 113 21.51 -16.26 -0.81
N VAL A 114 21.72 -17.59 -0.87
CA VAL A 114 22.61 -18.25 -1.83
C VAL A 114 21.82 -19.10 -2.83
N ASP A 115 20.99 -20.02 -2.35
CA ASP A 115 20.33 -21.04 -3.19
C ASP A 115 18.79 -20.87 -3.31
N TYR A 116 18.23 -19.86 -2.66
CA TYR A 116 16.82 -19.52 -2.78
C TYR A 116 16.62 -18.51 -3.92
N THR A 117 15.59 -18.69 -4.74
CA THR A 117 15.41 -17.91 -5.98
C THR A 117 14.08 -17.16 -5.98
N ALA A 118 13.94 -16.14 -6.83
CA ALA A 118 12.68 -15.43 -7.02
C ALA A 118 11.51 -16.37 -7.40
N ALA A 119 11.76 -17.40 -8.20
CA ALA A 119 10.75 -18.38 -8.58
C ALA A 119 10.28 -19.22 -7.39
N PHE A 120 11.20 -19.59 -6.48
CA PHE A 120 10.83 -20.25 -5.23
C PHE A 120 10.07 -19.31 -4.30
N ALA A 121 10.54 -18.06 -4.16
CA ALA A 121 9.85 -17.04 -3.37
C ALA A 121 8.40 -16.87 -3.80
N LYS A 122 8.14 -16.68 -5.10
CA LYS A 122 6.79 -16.54 -5.63
C LYS A 122 5.94 -17.79 -5.36
N ARG A 123 6.47 -18.98 -5.66
CA ARG A 123 5.73 -20.24 -5.44
C ARG A 123 5.36 -20.40 -3.97
N ASP A 124 6.30 -20.15 -3.08
CA ASP A 124 6.09 -20.35 -1.65
C ASP A 124 5.15 -19.27 -1.08
N ALA A 125 5.19 -18.04 -1.61
CA ALA A 125 4.23 -16.98 -1.29
C ALA A 125 2.80 -17.38 -1.68
N ASP A 126 2.60 -17.83 -2.94
CA ASP A 126 1.27 -18.25 -3.42
C ASP A 126 0.69 -19.37 -2.56
N LEU A 127 1.54 -20.36 -2.20
CA LEU A 127 1.16 -21.47 -1.34
C LEU A 127 0.83 -21.01 0.07
N TRP A 128 1.70 -20.22 0.69
CA TRP A 128 1.52 -19.76 2.06
C TRP A 128 0.30 -18.86 2.21
N LEU A 129 0.08 -17.91 1.32
CA LEU A 129 -1.10 -17.04 1.33
C LEU A 129 -2.39 -17.86 1.19
N SER A 130 -2.39 -18.87 0.30
CA SER A 130 -3.53 -19.77 0.10
C SER A 130 -3.79 -20.65 1.33
N GLU A 131 -2.75 -21.26 1.89
CA GLU A 131 -2.83 -22.11 3.08
C GLU A 131 -3.33 -21.35 4.31
N LYS A 132 -2.96 -20.07 4.44
CA LYS A 132 -3.41 -19.20 5.52
C LYS A 132 -4.78 -18.56 5.28
N GLY A 133 -5.36 -18.72 4.09
CA GLY A 133 -6.65 -18.13 3.74
C GLY A 133 -6.63 -16.60 3.67
N ILE A 134 -5.46 -16.02 3.39
CA ILE A 134 -5.23 -14.56 3.32
C ILE A 134 -4.85 -14.13 1.90
N PHE A 135 -5.23 -14.92 0.90
CA PHE A 135 -5.09 -14.59 -0.53
C PHE A 135 -6.46 -14.24 -1.12
N PRO A 136 -6.84 -12.95 -1.17
CA PRO A 136 -8.11 -12.55 -1.77
C PRO A 136 -8.13 -12.83 -3.27
N SER A 137 -9.31 -13.08 -3.83
CA SER A 137 -9.49 -13.36 -5.27
C SER A 137 -9.12 -12.19 -6.17
N GLU A 138 -9.17 -10.98 -5.62
CA GLU A 138 -8.89 -9.72 -6.27
C GLU A 138 -7.38 -9.44 -6.37
N ALA A 139 -6.56 -10.17 -5.59
CA ALA A 139 -5.12 -9.99 -5.56
C ALA A 139 -4.45 -10.77 -6.70
N SER A 140 -3.49 -10.13 -7.37
CA SER A 140 -2.74 -10.71 -8.47
C SER A 140 -1.25 -10.45 -8.30
N TYR A 141 -0.42 -11.41 -8.69
CA TYR A 141 1.03 -11.27 -8.63
C TYR A 141 1.50 -10.20 -9.60
N VAL A 142 2.38 -9.31 -9.11
CA VAL A 142 2.94 -8.22 -9.91
C VAL A 142 4.42 -8.41 -10.15
N SER A 143 5.19 -8.58 -9.06
CA SER A 143 6.64 -8.59 -9.15
C SER A 143 7.29 -9.32 -7.99
N THR A 144 8.56 -9.67 -8.18
CA THR A 144 9.45 -10.08 -7.10
C THR A 144 10.60 -9.09 -7.01
N GLY A 145 10.63 -8.29 -5.95
CA GLY A 145 11.70 -7.37 -5.62
C GLY A 145 12.82 -8.02 -4.80
N LEU A 146 13.86 -7.23 -4.54
CA LEU A 146 15.02 -7.63 -3.76
C LEU A 146 15.35 -6.58 -2.71
N THR A 147 15.70 -7.04 -1.52
CA THR A 147 16.46 -6.22 -0.57
C THR A 147 17.92 -6.66 -0.59
N ASN A 148 18.83 -5.74 -0.87
CA ASN A 148 20.27 -6.01 -0.98
C ASN A 148 21.06 -5.22 0.06
N ALA A 149 22.08 -5.86 0.62
CA ALA A 149 23.14 -5.15 1.33
C ALA A 149 24.31 -4.93 0.37
N THR A 150 24.69 -3.67 0.14
CA THR A 150 25.81 -3.29 -0.72
C THR A 150 26.85 -2.56 0.09
N THR A 151 28.09 -3.03 0.05
CA THR A 151 29.24 -2.36 0.67
C THR A 151 30.26 -1.97 -0.40
N TYR A 152 30.84 -0.78 -0.25
CA TYR A 152 31.93 -0.32 -1.08
C TYR A 152 33.26 -0.63 -0.38
N ASN A 153 34.17 -1.34 -1.06
CA ASN A 153 35.52 -1.58 -0.59
C ASN A 153 36.46 -0.58 -1.28
N PRO A 154 37.00 0.43 -0.56
CA PRO A 154 37.86 1.45 -1.15
C PRO A 154 39.24 0.92 -1.55
N ASP A 155 39.77 -0.10 -0.85
CA ASP A 155 41.11 -0.65 -1.14
C ASP A 155 41.12 -1.45 -2.45
N ALA A 156 39.98 -2.04 -2.80
CA ALA A 156 39.79 -2.82 -4.02
C ALA A 156 38.98 -2.10 -5.10
N ASP A 157 38.59 -0.83 -4.86
CA ASP A 157 37.75 0.00 -5.73
C ASP A 157 36.55 -0.76 -6.33
N ARG A 158 35.81 -1.49 -5.47
CA ARG A 158 34.70 -2.35 -5.92
C ARG A 158 33.56 -2.42 -4.92
N PHE A 159 32.36 -2.66 -5.45
CA PHE A 159 31.18 -2.97 -4.65
C PHE A 159 31.04 -4.47 -4.42
N ASN A 160 30.66 -4.86 -3.21
CA ASN A 160 30.19 -6.20 -2.89
C ASN A 160 28.71 -6.10 -2.52
N SER A 161 27.87 -6.92 -3.16
CA SER A 161 26.44 -7.01 -2.84
C SER A 161 26.07 -8.42 -2.47
N LYS A 162 25.10 -8.56 -1.56
CA LYS A 162 24.40 -9.81 -1.30
C LYS A 162 22.91 -9.55 -1.15
N ILE A 163 22.12 -10.53 -1.55
CA ILE A 163 20.67 -10.54 -1.38
C ILE A 163 20.37 -10.90 0.07
N LEU A 164 19.57 -10.07 0.74
CA LEU A 164 19.05 -10.36 2.07
C LEU A 164 17.66 -10.98 1.99
N GLN A 165 16.81 -10.45 1.08
CA GLN A 165 15.42 -10.90 0.93
C GLN A 165 14.96 -10.87 -0.53
N TYR A 166 14.01 -11.76 -0.85
CA TYR A 166 13.06 -11.58 -1.94
C TYR A 166 11.74 -11.02 -1.40
N ASN A 167 11.17 -10.03 -2.07
CA ASN A 167 9.89 -9.41 -1.72
C ASN A 167 8.88 -9.75 -2.82
N VAL A 168 7.92 -10.64 -2.55
CA VAL A 168 6.91 -11.05 -3.52
C VAL A 168 5.69 -10.15 -3.37
N ASN A 169 5.40 -9.36 -4.39
CA ASN A 169 4.42 -8.29 -4.35
C ASN A 169 3.17 -8.65 -5.17
N TYR A 170 2.01 -8.38 -4.59
CA TYR A 170 0.70 -8.54 -5.21
C TYR A 170 -0.06 -7.21 -5.16
N GLU A 171 -0.72 -6.86 -6.26
CA GLU A 171 -1.65 -5.73 -6.35
C GLU A 171 -3.08 -6.25 -6.40
N PHE A 172 -4.03 -5.39 -6.02
CA PHE A 172 -5.45 -5.68 -6.07
C PHE A 172 -6.08 -5.01 -7.28
N MET A 173 -7.15 -5.61 -7.80
CA MET A 173 -7.89 -5.09 -8.95
C MET A 173 -9.36 -4.88 -8.60
N ILE A 174 -9.96 -3.82 -9.14
CA ILE A 174 -11.42 -3.67 -9.21
C ILE A 174 -11.84 -3.57 -10.68
N GLY A 175 -12.52 -4.62 -11.15
CA GLY A 175 -12.64 -4.84 -12.60
C GLY A 175 -11.25 -4.98 -13.22
N ASP A 176 -10.95 -4.15 -14.21
CA ASP A 176 -9.66 -4.12 -14.91
C ASP A 176 -8.70 -3.03 -14.41
N LEU A 177 -9.05 -2.31 -13.35
CA LEU A 177 -8.25 -1.19 -12.82
C LEU A 177 -7.50 -1.60 -11.54
N PRO A 178 -6.20 -1.32 -11.46
CA PRO A 178 -5.42 -1.62 -10.26
C PRO A 178 -5.79 -0.69 -9.12
N ILE A 179 -5.62 -1.19 -7.91
CA ILE A 179 -5.71 -0.45 -6.67
C ILE A 179 -4.28 -0.23 -6.17
N THR A 180 -3.89 1.02 -5.98
CA THR A 180 -2.48 1.39 -5.74
C THR A 180 -2.31 2.25 -4.48
N GLY A 181 -1.06 2.59 -4.19
CA GLY A 181 -0.68 3.36 -3.02
C GLY A 181 -1.01 2.60 -1.73
N ASP A 182 -1.40 3.37 -0.72
CA ASP A 182 -1.74 2.87 0.59
C ASP A 182 -3.10 2.15 0.62
N ALA A 183 -3.82 2.02 -0.49
CA ALA A 183 -5.15 1.40 -0.52
C ALA A 183 -5.09 -0.12 -0.35
N ALA A 184 -4.16 -0.77 -1.04
CA ALA A 184 -4.12 -2.22 -1.10
C ALA A 184 -2.75 -2.76 -1.54
N GLN A 185 -2.19 -3.70 -0.77
CA GLN A 185 -0.97 -4.41 -1.14
C GLN A 185 -0.81 -5.72 -0.37
N ILE A 186 -0.12 -6.69 -0.97
CA ILE A 186 0.46 -7.82 -0.23
C ILE A 186 1.93 -7.92 -0.60
N THR A 187 2.81 -7.92 0.40
CA THR A 187 4.23 -8.21 0.23
C THR A 187 4.65 -9.33 1.18
N VAL A 188 5.09 -10.46 0.63
CA VAL A 188 5.70 -11.55 1.42
C VAL A 188 7.21 -11.49 1.26
N MET A 189 7.94 -11.36 2.37
CA MET A 189 9.39 -11.20 2.37
C MET A 189 10.07 -12.48 2.82
N TYR A 190 10.82 -13.12 1.93
CA TYR A 190 11.56 -14.35 2.19
C TYR A 190 13.06 -14.09 2.34
N GLY A 191 13.62 -14.55 3.45
CA GLY A 191 15.05 -14.50 3.74
C GLY A 191 15.79 -15.78 3.39
N GLU A 192 16.90 -16.02 4.10
CA GLU A 192 17.73 -17.21 3.94
C GLU A 192 16.91 -18.52 4.05
N SER A 193 17.20 -19.47 3.17
CA SER A 193 16.53 -20.79 3.09
C SER A 193 15.00 -20.74 2.90
N GLY A 194 14.44 -19.62 2.44
CA GLY A 194 12.99 -19.48 2.23
C GLY A 194 12.19 -19.30 3.52
N ALA A 195 12.81 -18.89 4.62
CA ALA A 195 12.08 -18.50 5.82
C ALA A 195 11.40 -17.14 5.62
N ILE A 196 10.15 -17.00 6.08
CA ILE A 196 9.46 -15.70 6.10
C ILE A 196 10.21 -14.80 7.09
N ALA A 197 10.66 -13.65 6.59
CA ALA A 197 11.36 -12.60 7.33
C ALA A 197 10.43 -11.41 7.61
N GLY A 198 9.45 -11.17 6.75
CA GLY A 198 8.48 -10.10 6.93
C GLY A 198 7.25 -10.31 6.06
N PHE A 199 6.19 -9.58 6.40
CA PHE A 199 4.91 -9.62 5.70
C PHE A 199 4.20 -8.29 5.88
N ASP A 200 3.69 -7.76 4.77
CA ASP A 200 2.87 -6.56 4.72
C ASP A 200 1.59 -6.92 3.98
N TRP A 201 0.44 -6.67 4.59
CA TRP A 201 -0.85 -6.96 4.00
C TRP A 201 -1.82 -5.85 4.33
N LYS A 202 -2.38 -5.25 3.28
CA LYS A 202 -3.33 -4.16 3.39
C LYS A 202 -4.42 -4.42 2.38
N TRP A 203 -5.63 -4.66 2.87
CA TRP A 203 -6.82 -4.72 2.03
C TRP A 203 -8.07 -4.54 2.87
N ARG A 204 -8.99 -3.72 2.37
CA ARG A 204 -10.36 -3.67 2.86
C ARG A 204 -11.30 -3.94 1.72
N GLU A 205 -12.26 -4.82 1.98
CA GLU A 205 -13.31 -5.10 1.02
C GLU A 205 -14.16 -3.83 0.79
N PRO A 206 -14.36 -3.41 -0.47
CA PRO A 206 -15.32 -2.36 -0.79
C PRO A 206 -16.75 -2.89 -0.61
N LYS A 207 -17.67 -2.02 -0.18
CA LYS A 207 -19.10 -2.33 -0.24
C LYS A 207 -19.51 -2.63 -1.68
N ALA A 208 -20.41 -3.59 -1.85
CA ALA A 208 -20.84 -4.05 -3.18
C ALA A 208 -21.46 -2.94 -4.04
N GLU A 209 -22.24 -2.05 -3.42
CA GLU A 209 -22.84 -0.91 -4.10
C GLU A 209 -21.92 0.32 -4.01
N PRO A 210 -21.71 1.07 -5.11
CA PRO A 210 -20.99 2.33 -5.07
C PRO A 210 -21.62 3.30 -4.08
N TYR A 211 -20.78 3.96 -3.29
CA TYR A 211 -21.19 5.06 -2.41
C TYR A 211 -21.67 6.27 -3.23
N ALA A 212 -20.96 6.56 -4.32
CA ALA A 212 -21.27 7.63 -5.25
C ALA A 212 -20.66 7.33 -6.63
N THR A 213 -20.96 8.19 -7.61
CA THR A 213 -20.20 8.28 -8.87
C THR A 213 -19.61 9.68 -9.01
N ALA A 214 -18.49 9.79 -9.72
CA ALA A 214 -17.89 11.08 -10.06
C ALA A 214 -17.40 11.06 -11.51
N ALA A 215 -17.55 12.20 -12.19
CA ALA A 215 -16.91 12.42 -13.49
C ALA A 215 -15.39 12.46 -13.32
N LEU A 216 -14.66 11.72 -14.14
CA LEU A 216 -13.20 11.77 -14.15
C LEU A 216 -12.70 13.13 -14.63
N ILE A 217 -11.59 13.61 -14.09
CA ILE A 217 -10.85 14.70 -14.70
C ILE A 217 -10.13 14.15 -15.94
N GLU A 218 -10.19 14.87 -17.06
CA GLU A 218 -9.44 14.51 -18.26
C GLU A 218 -7.93 14.62 -17.98
N TYR A 219 -7.18 13.59 -18.35
CA TYR A 219 -5.75 13.49 -18.07
C TYR A 219 -4.95 14.69 -18.59
N GLU A 220 -5.26 15.13 -19.80
CA GLU A 220 -4.66 16.28 -20.47
C GLU A 220 -4.93 17.59 -19.71
N SER A 221 -6.10 17.69 -19.07
CA SER A 221 -6.45 18.85 -18.23
C SER A 221 -5.62 18.87 -16.94
N ILE A 222 -5.29 17.71 -16.37
CA ILE A 222 -4.35 17.61 -15.24
C ILE A 222 -2.98 18.12 -15.67
N LEU A 223 -2.45 17.65 -16.80
CA LEU A 223 -1.16 18.09 -17.31
C LEU A 223 -1.11 19.60 -17.55
N GLU A 224 -2.15 20.17 -18.18
CA GLU A 224 -2.24 21.60 -18.47
C GLU A 224 -2.25 22.43 -17.18
N VAL A 225 -3.10 22.07 -16.23
CA VAL A 225 -3.22 22.77 -14.93
C VAL A 225 -1.90 22.77 -14.16
N HIS A 226 -1.17 21.66 -14.21
CA HIS A 226 0.11 21.52 -13.51
C HIS A 226 1.32 21.96 -14.34
N GLY A 227 1.13 22.44 -15.57
CA GLY A 227 2.21 22.86 -16.47
C GLY A 227 3.17 21.73 -16.84
N ILE A 228 2.70 20.49 -16.85
CA ILE A 228 3.48 19.29 -17.17
C ILE A 228 3.41 19.08 -18.68
N SER A 229 4.56 19.03 -19.35
CA SER A 229 4.59 18.69 -20.78
C SER A 229 4.27 17.19 -20.96
N PRO A 230 3.40 16.80 -21.91
CA PRO A 230 3.16 15.39 -22.20
C PRO A 230 4.44 14.61 -22.57
N SER A 231 5.47 15.27 -23.08
CA SER A 231 6.78 14.67 -23.37
C SER A 231 7.56 14.23 -22.13
N ASP A 232 7.23 14.81 -20.98
CA ASP A 232 7.96 14.60 -19.72
C ASP A 232 7.36 13.45 -18.91
N VAL A 233 6.18 12.96 -19.32
CA VAL A 233 5.47 11.85 -18.70
C VAL A 233 6.10 10.53 -19.14
N VAL A 234 6.61 9.77 -18.17
CA VAL A 234 7.23 8.45 -18.41
C VAL A 234 6.19 7.34 -18.54
N ASN A 235 5.14 7.40 -17.73
CA ASN A 235 4.01 6.49 -17.74
C ASN A 235 2.81 7.19 -17.09
N HIS A 236 1.59 6.77 -17.44
CA HIS A 236 0.39 7.14 -16.69
C HIS A 236 -0.63 6.00 -16.77
N ARG A 237 -1.47 5.86 -15.76
CA ARG A 237 -2.59 4.91 -15.75
C ARG A 237 -3.73 5.38 -14.86
N LEU A 238 -4.94 4.93 -15.19
CA LEU A 238 -6.09 5.09 -14.32
C LEU A 238 -6.06 4.01 -13.25
N VAL A 239 -6.18 4.39 -11.98
CA VAL A 239 -6.09 3.49 -10.82
C VAL A 239 -7.15 3.86 -9.79
N TYR A 240 -7.39 2.97 -8.84
CA TYR A 240 -8.14 3.29 -7.62
C TYR A 240 -7.19 3.49 -6.44
N THR A 241 -7.48 4.46 -5.59
CA THR A 241 -6.69 4.75 -4.37
C THR A 241 -7.59 5.18 -3.22
N ILE A 242 -6.99 5.34 -2.05
CA ILE A 242 -7.56 5.97 -0.86
C ILE A 242 -6.89 7.34 -0.62
N ASP A 243 -7.49 8.12 0.27
CA ASP A 243 -6.84 9.28 0.88
C ASP A 243 -6.07 8.83 2.13
N ASP A 244 -4.84 9.31 2.28
CA ASP A 244 -3.99 9.02 3.43
C ASP A 244 -4.45 9.79 4.69
N ASP A 245 -5.31 10.80 4.54
CA ASP A 245 -5.88 11.53 5.66
C ASP A 245 -6.95 10.68 6.39
N ALA A 246 -6.75 10.52 7.71
CA ALA A 246 -7.42 9.54 8.57
C ALA A 246 -8.96 9.58 8.58
N ASP A 247 -9.59 10.69 8.17
CA ASP A 247 -11.05 10.82 8.10
C ASP A 247 -11.64 10.34 6.75
N ASN A 248 -10.86 10.42 5.67
CA ASN A 248 -11.27 10.06 4.29
C ASN A 248 -10.70 8.72 3.81
N ASN A 249 -9.85 8.06 4.61
CA ASN A 249 -9.38 6.70 4.40
C ASN A 249 -10.52 5.65 4.52
N LYS A 250 -11.70 5.94 3.99
CA LYS A 250 -12.87 5.07 3.89
C LYS A 250 -13.42 5.03 2.47
N LEU A 251 -12.95 5.89 1.59
CA LEU A 251 -13.40 5.94 0.21
C LEU A 251 -12.29 5.44 -0.72
N LEU A 252 -12.66 4.53 -1.61
CA LEU A 252 -11.85 4.06 -2.72
C LEU A 252 -12.33 4.77 -3.98
N TYR A 253 -11.48 5.60 -4.59
CA TYR A 253 -11.86 6.48 -5.70
C TYR A 253 -10.82 6.44 -6.83
N PRO A 254 -11.26 6.72 -8.08
CA PRO A 254 -10.40 6.63 -9.24
C PRO A 254 -9.53 7.89 -9.41
N VAL A 255 -8.26 7.71 -9.77
CA VAL A 255 -7.29 8.78 -10.03
C VAL A 255 -6.35 8.42 -11.18
N TRP A 256 -5.73 9.43 -11.79
CA TRP A 256 -4.59 9.25 -12.68
C TRP A 256 -3.29 9.24 -11.87
N GLU A 257 -2.49 8.18 -12.03
CA GLU A 257 -1.12 8.04 -11.52
C GLU A 257 -0.12 8.18 -12.67
#